data_AF-A0A1R1PVK9-F1
#
_entry.id   AF-A0A1R1PVK9-F1
#
_cell.length_a   1.000
_cell.length_b   1.000
_cell.length_c   1.000
_cell.angle_alpha   90.00
_cell.angle_beta   90.00
_cell.angle_gamma   90.00
#
_symmetry.space_group_name_H-M   'P 1'
#
loop_
_entity.id
_entity.type
_entity.pdbx_description
1 polymer ?
#
loop_
_entity_poly.entity_id
_entity_poly.type
_entity_poly.pdbx_seq_one_letter_code
_entity_poly.pdbx_strand_id
1 'polypeptide(L)'
;MVEVRARIARNMGNVLAHAVTVATRYTAVRRQFGEAGKPETPVLDYGIVQYRLIPLLAKAYAMLGMSHEFTAQYRNCVAAIEANNFEFLKDMHAVSCGLKRWSSDTAVYGVDTSRHLCGGHGFSQFSGLNEHFAENYQTMIVEGDNYLLAQQTSRYLIKMIDSIKKGEKVSSNDTVDALCHYVSTNKSANVSNFYSWVGKSSRQISSDKQALLSLLGFKFVSIAEKMSDDVYIKGHLFEDKLVVAQSLATSHSEFIVCLYFDRHINKLPSNSPLRPVLDLLFAVSALSFLTRNTGELYSLPESGQITSQLVTDLESEYLEKIKLLRPQAVPLVDAFGISDEQLNSSLGRYDGKVYEDYMQRALNEPLNRDGTGDEIRKRFFEKYIGPTLHGGKGGAGVSKL
;
A
#
# COMPACT_ATOMS: atom_id res chain seq x y z
N MET A 1 18.21 11.80 -8.83
CA MET A 1 17.34 11.51 -7.66
C MET A 1 15.86 11.36 -8.01
N VAL A 2 15.19 12.33 -8.64
CA VAL A 2 13.74 12.23 -8.98
C VAL A 2 13.42 10.98 -9.83
N GLU A 3 14.24 10.71 -10.85
CA GLU A 3 14.08 9.52 -11.72
C GLU A 3 14.06 8.21 -10.94
N VAL A 4 15.03 8.04 -10.03
CA VAL A 4 15.18 6.81 -9.24
C VAL A 4 13.98 6.63 -8.31
N ARG A 5 13.50 7.70 -7.67
CA ARG A 5 12.29 7.67 -6.84
C ARG A 5 11.05 7.34 -7.65
N ALA A 6 10.91 7.88 -8.85
CA ALA A 6 9.82 7.53 -9.76
C ALA A 6 9.85 6.05 -10.16
N ARG A 7 11.05 5.51 -10.45
CA ARG A 7 11.23 4.09 -10.72
C ARG A 7 10.87 3.21 -9.53
N ILE A 8 11.29 3.59 -8.31
CA ILE A 8 10.90 2.87 -7.08
C ILE A 8 9.37 2.89 -6.93
N ALA A 9 8.75 4.06 -7.00
CA ALA A 9 7.30 4.19 -6.82
C ALA A 9 6.50 3.35 -7.82
N ARG A 10 6.96 3.29 -9.08
CA ARG A 10 6.41 2.41 -10.11
C ARG A 10 6.59 0.93 -9.77
N ASN A 11 7.79 0.52 -9.36
CA ASN A 11 8.10 -0.88 -9.12
C ASN A 11 7.37 -1.47 -7.91
N MET A 12 7.07 -0.66 -6.89
CA MET A 12 6.40 -1.12 -5.67
C MET A 12 5.00 -1.68 -5.92
N GLY A 13 4.31 -1.27 -7.00
CA GLY A 13 3.05 -1.88 -7.42
C GLY A 13 3.21 -3.36 -7.80
N ASN A 14 4.28 -3.69 -8.53
CA ASN A 14 4.61 -5.07 -8.90
C ASN A 14 5.04 -5.90 -7.68
N VAL A 15 5.81 -5.30 -6.77
CA VAL A 15 6.21 -5.95 -5.51
C VAL A 15 4.99 -6.35 -4.70
N LEU A 16 4.01 -5.45 -4.57
CA LEU A 16 2.77 -5.75 -3.87
C LEU A 16 1.93 -6.79 -4.63
N ALA A 17 1.82 -6.66 -5.96
CA ALA A 17 1.10 -7.60 -6.84
C ALA A 17 1.59 -9.04 -6.67
N HIS A 18 2.91 -9.27 -6.63
CA HIS A 18 3.51 -10.58 -6.36
C HIS A 18 3.01 -11.16 -5.03
N ALA A 19 3.14 -10.40 -3.94
CA ALA A 19 2.80 -10.89 -2.62
C ALA A 19 1.30 -11.17 -2.45
N VAL A 20 0.43 -10.28 -2.94
CA VAL A 20 -1.01 -10.51 -2.88
C VAL A 20 -1.46 -11.65 -3.81
N THR A 21 -0.72 -11.94 -4.89
CA THR A 21 -0.99 -13.11 -5.74
C THR A 21 -0.79 -14.40 -4.97
N VAL A 22 0.35 -14.54 -4.29
CA VAL A 22 0.64 -15.71 -3.43
C VAL A 22 -0.43 -15.86 -2.35
N ALA A 23 -0.70 -14.79 -1.59
CA ALA A 23 -1.66 -14.85 -0.49
C ALA A 23 -3.09 -15.12 -0.97
N THR A 24 -3.52 -14.52 -2.09
CA THR A 24 -4.88 -14.73 -2.62
C THR A 24 -5.09 -16.15 -3.10
N ARG A 25 -4.16 -16.70 -3.90
CA ARG A 25 -4.26 -18.08 -4.37
C ARG A 25 -4.21 -19.07 -3.21
N TYR A 26 -3.27 -18.89 -2.27
CA TYR A 26 -3.16 -19.77 -1.13
C TYR A 26 -4.39 -19.75 -0.22
N THR A 27 -4.91 -18.57 0.13
CA THR A 27 -6.09 -18.45 1.01
C THR A 27 -7.38 -18.93 0.35
N ALA A 28 -7.44 -18.97 -0.99
CA ALA A 28 -8.55 -19.58 -1.72
C ALA A 28 -8.53 -21.12 -1.67
N VAL A 29 -7.33 -21.73 -1.65
CA VAL A 29 -7.15 -23.20 -1.56
C VAL A 29 -7.17 -23.70 -0.11
N ARG A 30 -6.52 -22.97 0.80
CA ARG A 30 -6.41 -23.33 2.20
C ARG A 30 -7.79 -23.30 2.85
N ARG A 31 -8.20 -24.44 3.41
CA ARG A 31 -9.39 -24.57 4.25
C ARG A 31 -8.96 -24.81 5.69
N GLN A 32 -9.64 -24.16 6.63
CA GLN A 32 -9.40 -24.35 8.05
C GLN A 32 -10.58 -23.80 8.86
N PHE A 33 -11.05 -24.59 9.84
CA PHE A 33 -12.26 -24.31 10.60
C PHE A 33 -13.51 -24.29 9.71
N GLY A 34 -14.69 -24.13 10.32
CA GLY A 34 -15.97 -24.15 9.62
C GLY A 34 -17.09 -24.64 10.52
N GLU A 35 -18.28 -24.74 9.95
CA GLU A 35 -19.44 -25.30 10.64
C GLU A 35 -19.28 -26.82 10.80
N ALA A 36 -19.66 -27.34 11.98
CA ALA A 36 -19.63 -28.77 12.22
C ALA A 36 -20.50 -29.53 11.21
N GLY A 37 -19.96 -30.61 10.64
CA GLY A 37 -20.67 -31.42 9.64
C GLY A 37 -20.62 -30.88 8.20
N LYS A 38 -19.92 -29.77 7.95
CA LYS A 38 -19.63 -29.27 6.59
C LYS A 38 -18.12 -29.35 6.29
N PRO A 39 -17.71 -29.37 5.00
CA PRO A 39 -16.30 -29.17 4.64
C PRO A 39 -15.79 -27.85 5.22
N GLU A 40 -14.53 -27.84 5.65
CA GLU A 40 -13.89 -26.63 6.17
C GLU A 40 -13.98 -25.46 5.17
N THR A 41 -14.14 -24.26 5.71
CA THR A 41 -14.32 -23.03 4.94
C THR A 41 -12.96 -22.58 4.36
N PRO A 42 -12.90 -22.16 3.08
CA PRO A 42 -11.73 -21.50 2.53
C PRO A 42 -11.37 -20.28 3.38
N VAL A 43 -10.10 -20.12 3.71
CA VAL A 43 -9.65 -19.06 4.62
C VAL A 43 -9.98 -17.67 4.05
N LEU A 44 -9.97 -17.51 2.72
CA LEU A 44 -10.38 -16.28 2.02
C LEU A 44 -11.85 -15.87 2.25
N ASP A 45 -12.72 -16.78 2.72
CA ASP A 45 -14.13 -16.46 3.00
C ASP A 45 -14.34 -15.78 4.36
N TYR A 46 -13.34 -15.76 5.23
CA TYR A 46 -13.43 -15.04 6.49
C TYR A 46 -13.25 -13.53 6.28
N GLY A 47 -14.20 -12.73 6.79
CA GLY A 47 -14.17 -11.27 6.67
C GLY A 47 -12.88 -10.62 7.19
N ILE A 48 -12.25 -11.19 8.21
CA ILE A 48 -10.96 -10.69 8.74
C ILE A 48 -9.79 -10.94 7.77
N VAL A 49 -9.82 -12.04 7.02
CA VAL A 49 -8.82 -12.34 5.97
C VAL A 49 -9.03 -11.41 4.79
N GLN A 50 -10.28 -11.22 4.37
CA GLN A 50 -10.67 -10.26 3.33
C GLN A 50 -10.24 -8.84 3.69
N TYR A 51 -10.49 -8.40 4.92
CA TYR A 51 -10.10 -7.07 5.43
C TYR A 51 -8.60 -6.81 5.33
N ARG A 52 -7.77 -7.84 5.53
CA ARG A 52 -6.32 -7.72 5.45
C ARG A 52 -5.78 -7.82 4.02
N LEU A 53 -6.42 -8.63 3.17
CA LEU A 53 -5.92 -8.96 1.83
C LEU A 53 -6.48 -8.06 0.72
N ILE A 54 -7.81 -7.89 0.66
CA ILE A 54 -8.48 -7.22 -0.44
C ILE A 54 -8.08 -5.74 -0.56
N PRO A 55 -7.90 -4.98 0.53
CA PRO A 55 -7.38 -3.62 0.43
C PRO A 55 -5.95 -3.55 -0.11
N LEU A 56 -5.10 -4.56 0.15
CA LEU A 56 -3.76 -4.63 -0.45
C LEU A 56 -3.83 -4.93 -1.94
N LEU A 57 -4.73 -5.82 -2.36
CA LEU A 57 -5.01 -6.08 -3.78
C LEU A 57 -5.49 -4.80 -4.49
N ALA A 58 -6.42 -4.06 -3.89
CA ALA A 58 -6.89 -2.79 -4.41
C ALA A 58 -5.75 -1.76 -4.54
N LYS A 59 -4.90 -1.65 -3.52
CA LYS A 59 -3.73 -0.77 -3.54
C LYS A 59 -2.70 -1.17 -4.60
N ALA A 60 -2.51 -2.47 -4.89
CA ALA A 60 -1.64 -2.91 -5.98
C ALA A 60 -2.10 -2.35 -7.33
N TYR A 61 -3.40 -2.46 -7.64
CA TYR A 61 -4.00 -1.86 -8.84
C TYR A 61 -3.88 -0.33 -8.85
N ALA A 62 -4.17 0.33 -7.72
CA ALA A 62 -4.03 1.78 -7.60
C ALA A 62 -2.60 2.24 -7.84
N MET A 63 -1.60 1.52 -7.33
CA MET A 63 -0.18 1.79 -7.54
C MET A 63 0.24 1.61 -9.00
N LEU A 64 -0.21 0.54 -9.65
CA LEU A 64 0.07 0.28 -11.05
C LEU A 64 -0.52 1.39 -11.93
N GLY A 65 -1.81 1.71 -11.75
CA GLY A 65 -2.47 2.79 -12.49
C GLY A 65 -1.83 4.16 -12.23
N MET A 66 -1.57 4.48 -10.96
CA MET A 66 -0.86 5.72 -10.58
C MET A 66 0.50 5.83 -11.29
N SER A 67 1.24 4.73 -11.37
CA SER A 67 2.60 4.74 -11.91
C SER A 67 2.67 5.11 -13.39
N HIS A 68 1.63 4.76 -14.17
CA HIS A 68 1.53 5.14 -15.58
C HIS A 68 1.40 6.66 -15.74
N GLU A 69 0.49 7.29 -14.98
CA GLU A 69 0.36 8.75 -15.02
C GLU A 69 1.58 9.44 -14.44
N PHE A 70 2.12 8.95 -13.33
CA PHE A 70 3.29 9.57 -12.72
C PHE A 70 4.52 9.53 -13.64
N THR A 71 4.71 8.43 -14.38
CA THR A 71 5.76 8.33 -15.41
C THR A 71 5.53 9.34 -16.53
N ALA A 72 4.29 9.56 -16.96
CA ALA A 72 3.96 10.58 -17.97
C ALA A 72 4.26 11.99 -17.46
N GLN A 73 3.86 12.33 -16.23
CA GLN A 73 4.17 13.63 -15.61
C GLN A 73 5.67 13.85 -15.45
N TYR A 74 6.42 12.82 -15.05
CA TYR A 74 7.88 12.87 -14.97
C TYR A 74 8.50 13.19 -16.33
N ARG A 75 8.07 12.53 -17.42
CA ARG A 75 8.56 12.81 -18.78
C ARG A 75 8.25 14.24 -19.22
N ASN A 76 7.04 14.74 -18.93
CA ASN A 76 6.68 16.13 -19.21
C ASN A 76 7.58 17.12 -18.45
N CYS A 77 7.89 16.83 -17.20
CA CYS A 77 8.81 17.65 -16.40
C CYS A 77 10.23 17.64 -16.98
N VAL A 78 10.72 16.50 -17.46
CA VAL A 78 12.05 16.40 -18.11
C VAL A 78 12.06 17.22 -19.40
N ALA A 79 11.05 17.09 -20.26
CA ALA A 79 10.95 17.87 -21.49
C ALA A 79 10.87 19.39 -21.21
N ALA A 80 10.16 19.80 -20.16
CA ALA A 80 10.13 21.20 -19.74
C ALA A 80 11.53 21.71 -19.31
N ILE A 81 12.28 20.89 -18.56
CA ILE A 81 13.65 21.23 -18.14
C ILE A 81 14.58 21.38 -19.35
N GLU A 82 14.48 20.48 -20.33
CA GLU A 82 15.24 20.56 -21.59
C GLU A 82 14.93 21.86 -22.36
N ALA A 83 13.71 22.38 -22.23
CA ALA A 83 13.30 23.68 -22.75
C ALA A 83 13.62 24.87 -21.82
N ASN A 84 14.48 24.70 -20.81
CA ASN A 84 14.80 25.69 -19.77
C ASN A 84 13.60 26.18 -18.93
N ASN A 85 12.53 25.40 -18.86
CA ASN A 85 11.39 25.65 -17.98
C ASN A 85 11.46 24.75 -16.72
N PHE A 86 11.74 25.37 -15.58
CA PHE A 86 11.89 24.69 -14.28
C PHE A 86 10.65 24.78 -13.38
N GLU A 87 9.52 25.28 -13.91
CA GLU A 87 8.30 25.56 -13.17
C GLU A 87 7.78 24.35 -12.36
N PHE A 88 7.79 23.16 -12.98
CA PHE A 88 7.26 21.92 -12.39
C PHE A 88 8.25 21.17 -11.49
N LEU A 89 9.53 21.56 -11.47
CA LEU A 89 10.59 20.78 -10.83
C LEU A 89 10.38 20.63 -9.31
N LYS A 90 9.88 21.68 -8.65
CA LYS A 90 9.64 21.67 -7.20
C LYS A 90 8.49 20.74 -6.81
N ASP A 91 7.39 20.80 -7.56
CA ASP A 91 6.24 19.89 -7.35
C ASP A 91 6.64 18.45 -7.66
N MET A 92 7.27 18.20 -8.81
CA MET A 92 7.77 16.88 -9.19
C MET A 92 8.71 16.28 -8.14
N HIS A 93 9.59 17.10 -7.54
CA HIS A 93 10.40 16.67 -6.41
C HIS A 93 9.55 16.25 -5.21
N ALA A 94 8.63 17.11 -4.75
CA ALA A 94 7.79 16.87 -3.59
C ALA A 94 6.88 15.64 -3.76
N VAL A 95 6.24 15.48 -4.93
CA VAL A 95 5.42 14.33 -5.31
C VAL A 95 6.27 13.06 -5.35
N SER A 96 7.47 13.11 -5.96
CA SER A 96 8.37 11.94 -6.00
C SER A 96 8.82 11.48 -4.60
N CYS A 97 9.06 12.40 -3.67
CA CYS A 97 9.37 12.09 -2.27
C CYS A 97 8.21 11.37 -1.59
N GLY A 98 6.99 11.93 -1.72
CA GLY A 98 5.78 11.40 -1.12
C GLY A 98 5.43 10.01 -1.67
N LEU A 99 5.38 9.88 -3.00
CA LEU A 99 5.03 8.64 -3.66
C LEU A 99 6.05 7.54 -3.43
N LYS A 100 7.37 7.82 -3.46
CA LYS A 100 8.39 6.82 -3.11
C LYS A 100 8.15 6.29 -1.71
N ARG A 101 8.04 7.19 -0.73
CA ARG A 101 7.81 6.84 0.68
C ARG A 101 6.55 5.98 0.83
N TRP A 102 5.42 6.51 0.37
CA TRP A 102 4.12 5.88 0.55
C TRP A 102 4.04 4.51 -0.13
N SER A 103 4.56 4.39 -1.35
CA SER A 103 4.52 3.15 -2.11
C SER A 103 5.41 2.06 -1.53
N SER A 104 6.62 2.41 -1.04
CA SER A 104 7.50 1.43 -0.41
C SER A 104 6.97 0.98 0.94
N ASP A 105 6.45 1.89 1.77
CA ASP A 105 5.79 1.53 3.05
C ASP A 105 4.62 0.58 2.79
N THR A 106 3.75 0.92 1.83
CA THR A 106 2.56 0.14 1.49
C THR A 106 2.91 -1.23 0.94
N ALA A 107 3.89 -1.31 0.03
CA ALA A 107 4.31 -2.58 -0.55
C ALA A 107 4.95 -3.49 0.50
N VAL A 108 5.93 -3.01 1.26
CA VAL A 108 6.64 -3.82 2.26
C VAL A 108 5.69 -4.30 3.36
N TYR A 109 4.80 -3.43 3.86
CA TYR A 109 3.73 -3.83 4.79
C TYR A 109 2.81 -4.90 4.17
N GLY A 110 2.48 -4.75 2.89
CA GLY A 110 1.64 -5.70 2.18
C GLY A 110 2.31 -7.06 1.95
N VAL A 111 3.62 -7.10 1.71
CA VAL A 111 4.39 -8.35 1.65
C VAL A 111 4.35 -9.05 3.01
N ASP A 112 4.64 -8.35 4.10
CA ASP A 112 4.61 -8.93 5.44
C ASP A 112 3.20 -9.39 5.87
N THR A 113 2.19 -8.61 5.53
CA THR A 113 0.80 -9.01 5.77
C THR A 113 0.43 -10.27 4.98
N SER A 114 0.90 -10.38 3.72
CA SER A 114 0.69 -11.56 2.87
C SER A 114 1.34 -12.82 3.45
N ARG A 115 2.53 -12.68 4.06
CA ARG A 115 3.20 -13.77 4.80
C ARG A 115 2.34 -14.27 5.95
N HIS A 116 1.85 -13.35 6.77
CA HIS A 116 0.99 -13.69 7.90
C HIS A 116 -0.35 -14.31 7.47
N LEU A 117 -0.93 -13.86 6.34
CA LEU A 117 -2.16 -14.45 5.79
C LEU A 117 -1.97 -15.90 5.33
N CYS A 118 -0.74 -16.30 5.01
CA CYS A 118 -0.40 -17.67 4.65
C CYS A 118 -0.14 -18.59 5.87
N GLY A 119 -0.30 -18.09 7.09
CA GLY A 119 -0.09 -18.84 8.33
C GLY A 119 1.33 -19.40 8.44
N GLY A 120 1.49 -20.57 9.06
CA GLY A 120 2.81 -21.19 9.26
C GLY A 120 3.58 -21.46 7.96
N HIS A 121 2.89 -21.85 6.88
CA HIS A 121 3.53 -22.06 5.58
C HIS A 121 4.07 -20.77 4.98
N GLY A 122 3.50 -19.60 5.33
CA GLY A 122 4.03 -18.30 4.96
C GLY A 122 5.42 -17.98 5.54
N PHE A 123 5.85 -18.72 6.57
CA PHE A 123 7.19 -18.61 7.13
C PHE A 123 8.22 -19.50 6.42
N SER A 124 7.78 -20.44 5.58
CA SER A 124 8.69 -21.28 4.80
C SER A 124 9.29 -20.53 3.63
N GLN A 125 10.55 -20.81 3.29
CA GLN A 125 11.18 -20.27 2.07
C GLN A 125 10.44 -20.69 0.79
N PHE A 126 9.74 -21.83 0.81
CA PHE A 126 8.89 -22.26 -0.31
C PHE A 126 7.65 -21.38 -0.54
N SER A 127 7.36 -20.46 0.39
CA SER A 127 6.35 -19.43 0.15
C SER A 127 6.79 -18.40 -0.88
N GLY A 128 8.09 -18.23 -1.12
CA GLY A 128 8.67 -17.15 -1.93
C GLY A 128 8.55 -15.75 -1.28
N LEU A 129 7.71 -15.59 -0.26
CA LEU A 129 7.44 -14.29 0.37
C LEU A 129 8.55 -13.83 1.31
N ASN A 130 9.36 -14.75 1.84
CA ASN A 130 10.43 -14.43 2.77
C ASN A 130 11.56 -13.67 2.11
N GLU A 131 12.08 -14.24 1.03
CA GLU A 131 13.10 -13.64 0.18
C GLU A 131 12.57 -12.34 -0.43
N HIS A 132 11.35 -12.36 -0.98
CA HIS A 132 10.69 -11.17 -1.54
C HIS A 132 10.60 -10.02 -0.54
N PHE A 133 10.30 -10.30 0.74
CA PHE A 133 10.33 -9.28 1.80
C PHE A 133 11.74 -8.74 2.03
N ALA A 134 12.73 -9.63 2.19
CA ALA A 134 14.11 -9.26 2.48
C ALA A 134 14.72 -8.39 1.38
N GLU A 135 14.48 -8.73 0.12
CA GLU A 135 14.99 -7.99 -1.04
C GLU A 135 14.38 -6.59 -1.17
N ASN A 136 13.09 -6.44 -0.82
CA ASN A 136 12.36 -5.20 -1.02
C ASN A 136 12.35 -4.29 0.22
N TYR A 137 12.68 -4.79 1.41
CA TYR A 137 12.71 -3.99 2.65
C TYR A 137 13.62 -2.75 2.53
N GLN A 138 14.76 -2.88 1.84
CA GLN A 138 15.70 -1.79 1.62
C GLN A 138 15.08 -0.55 0.97
N THR A 139 13.97 -0.71 0.22
CA THR A 139 13.32 0.40 -0.49
C THR A 139 12.74 1.46 0.45
N MET A 140 12.50 1.13 1.72
CA MET A 140 12.11 2.10 2.75
C MET A 140 13.28 2.97 3.23
N ILE A 141 14.53 2.55 2.99
CA ILE A 141 15.75 3.16 3.54
C ILE A 141 16.53 3.91 2.45
N VAL A 142 16.77 3.26 1.30
CA VAL A 142 17.60 3.82 0.23
C VAL A 142 16.88 4.93 -0.54
N GLU A 143 17.65 5.77 -1.25
CA GLU A 143 17.14 6.88 -2.09
C GLU A 143 16.32 7.93 -1.31
N GLY A 144 16.61 8.02 -0.01
CA GLY A 144 15.97 8.87 0.98
C GLY A 144 15.18 8.04 1.97
N ASP A 145 15.59 8.08 3.24
CA ASP A 145 14.85 7.49 4.34
C ASP A 145 13.40 7.99 4.35
N ASN A 146 12.46 7.08 4.56
CA ASN A 146 11.03 7.37 4.45
C ASN A 146 10.55 8.44 5.45
N TYR A 147 11.10 8.49 6.67
CA TYR A 147 10.76 9.53 7.64
C TYR A 147 11.33 10.88 7.21
N LEU A 148 12.55 10.91 6.69
CA LEU A 148 13.16 12.14 6.18
C LEU A 148 12.46 12.68 4.93
N LEU A 149 11.98 11.82 4.03
CA LEU A 149 11.28 12.26 2.81
C LEU A 149 9.96 12.96 3.09
N ALA A 150 9.25 12.58 4.16
CA ALA A 150 7.99 13.23 4.55
C ALA A 150 8.16 14.74 4.77
N GLN A 151 9.32 15.16 5.27
CA GLN A 151 9.61 16.57 5.48
C GLN A 151 9.72 17.34 4.16
N GLN A 152 10.24 16.73 3.09
CA GLN A 152 10.44 17.39 1.79
C GLN A 152 9.09 17.71 1.15
N THR A 153 8.18 16.74 1.16
CA THR A 153 6.80 16.93 0.71
C THR A 153 6.09 17.96 1.58
N SER A 154 6.19 17.85 2.91
CA SER A 154 5.50 18.76 3.82
C SER A 154 6.00 20.21 3.73
N ARG A 155 7.32 20.45 3.62
CA ARG A 155 7.89 21.80 3.44
C ARG A 155 7.37 22.45 2.15
N TYR A 156 7.26 21.67 1.06
CA TYR A 156 6.68 22.17 -0.18
C TYR A 156 5.22 22.58 0.01
N LEU A 157 4.39 21.70 0.60
CA LEU A 157 2.96 21.93 0.78
C LEU A 157 2.65 23.17 1.63
N ILE A 158 3.27 23.31 2.80
CA ILE A 158 3.02 24.47 3.68
C ILE A 158 3.50 25.77 3.04
N LYS A 159 4.59 25.73 2.26
CA LYS A 159 5.07 26.91 1.54
C LYS A 159 4.09 27.34 0.44
N MET A 160 3.52 26.39 -0.29
CA MET A 160 2.50 26.71 -1.30
C MET A 160 1.24 27.30 -0.66
N ILE A 161 0.81 26.78 0.50
CA ILE A 161 -0.31 27.37 1.24
C ILE A 161 -0.01 28.81 1.66
N ASP A 162 1.16 29.08 2.24
CA ASP A 162 1.56 30.42 2.64
C ASP A 162 1.59 31.39 1.44
N SER A 163 2.17 30.98 0.31
CA SER A 163 2.16 31.75 -0.94
C SER A 163 0.73 32.03 -1.44
N ILE A 164 -0.16 31.02 -1.44
CA ILE A 164 -1.57 31.18 -1.84
C ILE A 164 -2.28 32.18 -0.93
N LYS A 165 -2.11 32.08 0.40
CA LYS A 165 -2.72 32.99 1.39
C LYS A 165 -2.24 34.44 1.23
N LYS A 166 -1.00 34.64 0.77
CA LYS A 166 -0.43 35.96 0.46
C LYS A 166 -0.84 36.52 -0.90
N GLY A 167 -1.58 35.75 -1.70
CA GLY A 167 -1.96 36.14 -3.07
C GLY A 167 -0.78 36.13 -4.05
N GLU A 168 0.29 35.38 -3.73
CA GLU A 168 1.42 35.21 -4.63
C GLU A 168 1.02 34.34 -5.83
N LYS A 169 1.61 34.61 -6.99
CA LYS A 169 1.39 33.80 -8.18
C LYS A 169 2.08 32.44 -8.01
N VAL A 170 1.29 31.38 -7.87
CA VAL A 170 1.76 29.99 -7.85
C VAL A 170 1.41 29.29 -9.17
N SER A 171 2.32 28.45 -9.64
CA SER A 171 2.13 27.64 -10.84
C SER A 171 1.10 26.55 -10.61
N SER A 172 0.11 26.47 -11.48
CA SER A 172 -0.94 25.44 -11.42
C SER A 172 -0.34 24.06 -11.69
N ASN A 173 -0.76 23.10 -10.88
CA ASN A 173 -0.47 21.68 -10.97
C ASN A 173 -1.47 20.95 -10.06
N ASP A 174 -1.52 19.63 -10.14
CA ASP A 174 -2.48 18.82 -9.38
C ASP A 174 -2.49 19.09 -7.87
N THR A 175 -1.31 19.28 -7.27
CA THR A 175 -1.18 19.60 -5.85
C THR A 175 -1.73 20.99 -5.57
N VAL A 176 -1.25 21.99 -6.31
CA VAL A 176 -1.62 23.40 -6.13
C VAL A 176 -3.10 23.65 -6.43
N ASP A 177 -3.68 22.98 -7.41
CA ASP A 177 -5.10 23.10 -7.74
C ASP A 177 -5.97 22.61 -6.58
N ALA A 178 -5.61 21.49 -5.94
CA ALA A 178 -6.29 21.02 -4.74
C ALA A 178 -6.07 21.95 -3.53
N LEU A 179 -4.86 22.48 -3.34
CA LEU A 179 -4.57 23.49 -2.31
C LEU A 179 -5.44 24.73 -2.52
N CYS A 180 -5.43 25.31 -3.71
CA CYS A 180 -6.25 26.45 -4.10
C CYS A 180 -7.73 26.15 -3.87
N HIS A 181 -8.21 24.96 -4.25
CA HIS A 181 -9.61 24.61 -4.07
C HIS A 181 -10.02 24.55 -2.60
N TYR A 182 -9.23 23.98 -1.69
CA TYR A 182 -9.67 23.71 -0.32
C TYR A 182 -9.11 24.63 0.78
N VAL A 183 -8.16 25.53 0.48
CA VAL A 183 -7.63 26.46 1.49
C VAL A 183 -8.74 27.39 2.03
N SER A 184 -8.74 27.67 3.34
CA SER A 184 -9.84 28.38 4.00
C SER A 184 -10.10 29.81 3.51
N THR A 185 -9.11 30.47 2.87
CA THR A 185 -9.29 31.80 2.28
C THR A 185 -10.21 31.77 1.06
N ASN A 186 -10.35 30.61 0.39
CA ASN A 186 -11.29 30.42 -0.70
C ASN A 186 -12.64 29.97 -0.15
N LYS A 187 -13.55 30.94 -0.01
CA LYS A 187 -14.93 30.70 0.42
C LYS A 187 -15.84 30.57 -0.81
N SER A 188 -16.60 29.48 -0.88
CA SER A 188 -17.75 29.37 -1.78
C SER A 188 -19.02 29.76 -1.07
N ALA A 189 -19.86 30.57 -1.71
CA ALA A 189 -21.22 30.86 -1.24
C ALA A 189 -22.13 29.62 -1.30
N ASN A 190 -21.77 28.61 -2.09
CA ASN A 190 -22.51 27.36 -2.23
C ASN A 190 -21.65 26.18 -1.76
N VAL A 191 -21.93 25.70 -0.53
CA VAL A 191 -21.20 24.64 0.17
C VAL A 191 -21.33 23.29 -0.55
N SER A 192 -22.51 22.93 -1.06
CA SER A 192 -22.74 21.64 -1.72
C SER A 192 -22.08 21.53 -3.09
N ASN A 193 -21.91 22.63 -3.80
CA ASN A 193 -21.13 22.66 -5.05
C ASN A 193 -19.62 22.58 -4.80
N PHE A 194 -19.16 23.03 -3.63
CA PHE A 194 -17.74 23.10 -3.29
C PHE A 194 -17.21 21.81 -2.66
N TYR A 195 -18.04 21.19 -1.83
CA TYR A 195 -17.79 19.89 -1.21
C TYR A 195 -18.72 18.86 -1.85
N SER A 196 -18.18 18.14 -2.85
CA SER A 196 -18.94 17.22 -3.71
C SER A 196 -19.62 16.05 -2.97
N TRP A 197 -19.30 15.82 -1.70
CA TRP A 197 -19.92 14.81 -0.84
C TRP A 197 -21.06 15.36 0.03
N VAL A 198 -21.18 16.68 0.19
CA VAL A 198 -22.19 17.28 1.07
C VAL A 198 -23.59 17.02 0.52
N GLY A 199 -24.48 16.52 1.39
CA GLY A 199 -25.84 16.13 1.02
C GLY A 199 -25.97 14.75 0.38
N LYS A 200 -24.86 14.03 0.16
CA LYS A 200 -24.87 12.63 -0.30
C LYS A 200 -24.87 11.67 0.88
N SER A 201 -25.53 10.52 0.73
CA SER A 201 -25.41 9.41 1.67
C SER A 201 -24.03 8.76 1.58
N SER A 202 -23.61 8.03 2.61
CA SER A 202 -22.36 7.26 2.62
C SER A 202 -22.24 6.32 1.42
N ARG A 203 -23.34 5.68 1.01
CA ARG A 203 -23.40 4.81 -0.17
C ARG A 203 -23.20 5.56 -1.49
N GLN A 204 -23.74 6.77 -1.60
CA GLN A 204 -23.51 7.64 -2.76
C GLN A 204 -22.06 8.10 -2.80
N ILE A 205 -21.49 8.48 -1.66
CA ILE A 205 -20.08 8.87 -1.53
C ILE A 205 -19.17 7.69 -1.89
N SER A 206 -19.40 6.50 -1.32
CA SER A 206 -18.59 5.29 -1.52
C SER A 206 -18.60 4.78 -2.96
N SER A 207 -19.55 5.24 -3.77
CA SER A 207 -19.72 4.83 -5.18
C SER A 207 -19.39 5.96 -6.15
N ASP A 208 -19.00 7.14 -5.65
CA ASP A 208 -18.65 8.32 -6.44
C ASP A 208 -17.15 8.62 -6.26
N LYS A 209 -16.38 8.34 -7.31
CA LYS A 209 -14.93 8.56 -7.32
C LYS A 209 -14.56 10.02 -7.07
N GLN A 210 -15.35 10.97 -7.58
CA GLN A 210 -15.10 12.40 -7.38
C GLN A 210 -15.38 12.79 -5.93
N ALA A 211 -16.44 12.27 -5.31
CA ALA A 211 -16.70 12.51 -3.89
C ALA A 211 -15.56 12.00 -2.99
N LEU A 212 -15.08 10.78 -3.24
CA LEU A 212 -13.95 10.19 -2.51
C LEU A 212 -12.65 10.97 -2.73
N LEU A 213 -12.36 11.37 -3.97
CA LEU A 213 -11.17 12.13 -4.30
C LEU A 213 -11.19 13.52 -3.68
N SER A 214 -12.35 14.19 -3.71
CA SER A 214 -12.59 15.47 -3.05
C SER A 214 -12.38 15.36 -1.53
N LEU A 215 -12.87 14.29 -0.88
CA LEU A 215 -12.64 14.06 0.55
C LEU A 215 -11.15 13.87 0.89
N LEU A 216 -10.43 13.09 0.10
CA LEU A 216 -8.97 12.92 0.25
C LEU A 216 -8.23 14.26 0.07
N GLY A 217 -8.65 15.03 -0.93
CA GLY A 217 -8.14 16.38 -1.21
C GLY A 217 -8.32 17.31 -0.01
N PHE A 218 -9.55 17.44 0.45
CA PHE A 218 -9.89 18.27 1.61
C PHE A 218 -9.16 17.83 2.88
N LYS A 219 -9.01 16.52 3.10
CA LYS A 219 -8.26 15.97 4.23
C LYS A 219 -6.81 16.45 4.23
N PHE A 220 -6.06 16.24 3.14
CA PHE A 220 -4.64 16.61 3.14
C PHE A 220 -4.45 18.12 3.19
N VAL A 221 -5.30 18.90 2.51
CA VAL A 221 -5.22 20.37 2.50
C VAL A 221 -5.49 20.93 3.89
N SER A 222 -6.48 20.38 4.62
CA SER A 222 -6.77 20.81 5.99
C SER A 222 -5.60 20.57 6.95
N ILE A 223 -4.92 19.41 6.83
CA ILE A 223 -3.72 19.11 7.62
C ILE A 223 -2.58 20.06 7.24
N ALA A 224 -2.38 20.29 5.94
CA ALA A 224 -1.36 21.19 5.41
C ALA A 224 -1.57 22.63 5.89
N GLU A 225 -2.82 23.11 5.85
CA GLU A 225 -3.17 24.47 6.23
C GLU A 225 -2.94 24.71 7.72
N LYS A 226 -3.38 23.78 8.57
CA LYS A 226 -3.12 23.85 10.01
C LYS A 226 -1.61 23.88 10.33
N MET A 227 -0.83 23.04 9.65
CA MET A 227 0.63 23.01 9.82
C MET A 227 1.29 24.29 9.29
N SER A 228 0.81 24.83 8.17
CA SER A 228 1.25 26.12 7.62
C SER A 228 1.00 27.27 8.60
N ASP A 229 -0.20 27.34 9.18
CA ASP A 229 -0.55 28.40 10.13
C ASP A 229 0.29 28.30 11.41
N ASP A 230 0.56 27.10 11.89
CA ASP A 230 1.45 26.90 13.03
C ASP A 230 2.87 27.43 12.75
N VAL A 231 3.40 27.24 11.55
CA VAL A 231 4.76 27.65 11.20
C VAL A 231 4.84 29.14 10.83
N TYR A 232 3.99 29.59 9.89
CA TYR A 232 4.11 30.93 9.30
C TYR A 232 3.32 32.01 10.05
N ILE A 233 2.26 31.65 10.78
CA ILE A 233 1.44 32.63 11.53
C ILE A 233 1.78 32.60 13.02
N LYS A 234 1.86 31.41 13.63
CA LYS A 234 2.15 31.27 15.07
C LYS A 234 3.64 31.26 15.40
N GLY A 235 4.50 31.16 14.38
CA GLY A 235 5.96 31.21 14.54
C GLY A 235 6.57 29.96 15.19
N HIS A 236 5.88 28.81 15.18
CA HIS A 236 6.48 27.55 15.61
C HIS A 236 7.58 27.11 14.64
N LEU A 237 8.61 26.45 15.16
CA LEU A 237 9.66 25.86 14.32
C LEU A 237 9.07 24.71 13.51
N PHE A 238 9.52 24.56 12.27
CA PHE A 238 9.09 23.44 11.41
C PHE A 238 9.51 22.09 12.01
N GLU A 239 10.68 22.07 12.66
CA GLU A 239 11.28 20.89 13.27
C GLU A 239 10.37 20.29 14.35
N ASP A 240 9.64 21.13 15.09
CA ASP A 240 8.65 20.69 16.10
C ASP A 240 7.41 20.03 15.46
N LYS A 241 7.25 20.15 14.14
CA LYS A 241 6.11 19.62 13.37
C LYS A 241 6.46 18.38 12.53
N LEU A 242 7.66 17.82 12.68
CA LEU A 242 8.09 16.65 11.88
C LEU A 242 7.22 15.39 12.06
N VAL A 243 6.54 15.24 13.21
CA VAL A 243 5.57 14.16 13.41
C VAL A 243 4.32 14.40 12.56
N VAL A 244 3.79 15.62 12.55
CA VAL A 244 2.64 16.01 11.70
C VAL A 244 2.99 15.89 10.22
N ALA A 245 4.24 16.19 9.85
CA ALA A 245 4.75 16.01 8.49
C ALA A 245 4.59 14.56 7.97
N GLN A 246 4.62 13.55 8.86
CA GLN A 246 4.38 12.16 8.47
C GLN A 246 2.94 11.95 7.99
N SER A 247 1.94 12.40 8.76
CA SER A 247 0.53 12.31 8.39
C SER A 247 0.21 13.16 7.15
N LEU A 248 0.82 14.35 7.04
CA LEU A 248 0.62 15.23 5.90
C LEU A 248 1.15 14.61 4.60
N ALA A 249 2.41 14.17 4.59
CA ALA A 249 3.01 13.55 3.40
C ALA A 249 2.26 12.27 2.99
N THR A 250 1.79 11.49 3.96
CA THR A 250 0.95 10.30 3.71
C THR A 250 -0.38 10.68 3.06
N SER A 251 -1.11 11.64 3.63
CA SER A 251 -2.43 12.06 3.13
C SER A 251 -2.34 12.68 1.72
N HIS A 252 -1.31 13.47 1.45
CA HIS A 252 -1.05 14.00 0.10
C HIS A 252 -0.74 12.90 -0.91
N SER A 253 0.09 11.93 -0.54
CA SER A 253 0.42 10.80 -1.42
C SER A 253 -0.81 9.96 -1.76
N GLU A 254 -1.72 9.75 -0.79
CA GLU A 254 -2.97 9.02 -0.99
C GLU A 254 -3.92 9.73 -1.95
N PHE A 255 -4.01 11.06 -1.84
CA PHE A 255 -4.73 11.87 -2.81
C PHE A 255 -4.12 11.72 -4.22
N ILE A 256 -2.80 11.85 -4.37
CA ILE A 256 -2.13 11.72 -5.67
C ILE A 256 -2.32 10.32 -6.26
N VAL A 257 -2.22 9.27 -5.44
CA VAL A 257 -2.45 7.88 -5.87
C VAL A 257 -3.86 7.71 -6.43
N CYS A 258 -4.89 8.17 -5.72
CA CYS A 258 -6.26 8.11 -6.21
C CYS A 258 -6.45 8.98 -7.45
N LEU A 259 -5.96 10.22 -7.47
CA LEU A 259 -6.08 11.12 -8.62
C LEU A 259 -5.53 10.47 -9.89
N TYR A 260 -4.34 9.89 -9.80
CA TYR A 260 -3.67 9.27 -10.95
C TYR A 260 -4.30 7.94 -11.33
N PHE A 261 -4.79 7.17 -10.36
CA PHE A 261 -5.55 5.96 -10.66
C PHE A 261 -6.86 6.26 -11.38
N ASP A 262 -7.61 7.29 -10.96
CA ASP A 262 -8.84 7.70 -11.65
C ASP A 262 -8.55 8.16 -13.10
N ARG A 263 -7.52 8.98 -13.30
CA ARG A 263 -7.06 9.38 -14.64
C ARG A 263 -6.72 8.18 -15.51
N HIS A 264 -6.03 7.18 -14.94
CA HIS A 264 -5.70 5.96 -15.65
C HIS A 264 -6.94 5.16 -16.05
N ILE A 265 -7.90 4.97 -15.12
CA ILE A 265 -9.18 4.31 -15.42
C ILE A 265 -9.94 5.06 -16.51
N ASN A 266 -9.90 6.40 -16.50
CA ASN A 266 -10.62 7.23 -17.46
C ASN A 266 -10.02 7.20 -18.88
N LYS A 267 -8.84 6.58 -19.08
CA LYS A 267 -8.33 6.26 -20.43
C LYS A 267 -9.08 5.12 -21.10
N LEU A 268 -9.82 4.31 -20.34
CA LEU A 268 -10.64 3.24 -20.90
C LEU A 268 -11.90 3.81 -21.58
N PRO A 269 -12.44 3.16 -22.61
CA PRO A 269 -13.75 3.51 -23.18
C PRO A 269 -14.84 3.52 -22.10
N SER A 270 -15.80 4.44 -22.18
CA SER A 270 -16.88 4.59 -21.19
C SER A 270 -17.73 3.33 -21.01
N ASN A 271 -17.81 2.48 -22.04
CA ASN A 271 -18.53 1.21 -22.05
C ASN A 271 -17.65 -0.01 -21.74
N SER A 272 -16.40 0.19 -21.29
CA SER A 272 -15.50 -0.92 -20.97
C SER A 272 -16.07 -1.81 -19.86
N PRO A 273 -16.13 -3.14 -20.05
CA PRO A 273 -16.64 -4.07 -19.03
C PRO A 273 -15.73 -4.12 -17.78
N LEU A 274 -14.52 -3.57 -17.85
CA LEU A 274 -13.58 -3.51 -16.72
C LEU A 274 -13.87 -2.35 -15.75
N ARG A 275 -14.62 -1.33 -16.18
CA ARG A 275 -14.88 -0.14 -15.35
C ARG A 275 -15.53 -0.49 -14.00
N PRO A 276 -16.58 -1.33 -13.91
CA PRO A 276 -17.20 -1.63 -12.63
C PRO A 276 -16.24 -2.23 -11.58
N VAL A 277 -15.34 -3.14 -11.99
CA VAL A 277 -14.38 -3.75 -11.05
C VAL A 277 -13.25 -2.77 -10.70
N LEU A 278 -12.80 -1.94 -11.65
CA LEU A 278 -11.78 -0.92 -11.39
C LEU A 278 -12.31 0.23 -10.51
N ASP A 279 -13.57 0.62 -10.67
CA ASP A 279 -14.22 1.61 -9.81
C ASP A 279 -14.44 1.05 -8.39
N LEU A 280 -14.71 -0.26 -8.26
CA LEU A 280 -14.76 -0.94 -6.96
C LEU A 280 -13.37 -1.00 -6.29
N LEU A 281 -12.31 -1.31 -7.05
CA LEU A 281 -10.93 -1.25 -6.57
C LEU A 281 -10.57 0.17 -6.11
N PHE A 282 -10.94 1.19 -6.88
CA PHE A 282 -10.77 2.59 -6.51
C PHE A 282 -11.48 2.91 -5.19
N ALA A 283 -12.75 2.53 -5.05
CA ALA A 283 -13.52 2.77 -3.85
C ALA A 283 -12.89 2.11 -2.62
N VAL A 284 -12.48 0.84 -2.71
CA VAL A 284 -11.79 0.12 -1.64
C VAL A 284 -10.47 0.82 -1.28
N SER A 285 -9.67 1.25 -2.26
CA SER A 285 -8.43 1.98 -2.00
C SER A 285 -8.69 3.31 -1.28
N ALA A 286 -9.57 4.16 -1.81
CA ALA A 286 -9.86 5.46 -1.24
C ALA A 286 -10.46 5.38 0.17
N LEU A 287 -11.43 4.46 0.37
CA LEU A 287 -12.00 4.22 1.70
C LEU A 287 -10.94 3.71 2.67
N SER A 288 -10.04 2.82 2.26
CA SER A 288 -8.95 2.35 3.12
C SER A 288 -7.99 3.45 3.56
N PHE A 289 -7.88 4.55 2.79
CA PHE A 289 -7.06 5.71 3.14
C PHE A 289 -7.82 6.64 4.10
N LEU A 290 -9.10 6.88 3.82
CA LEU A 290 -9.97 7.73 4.64
C LEU A 290 -10.17 7.12 6.04
N THR A 291 -10.45 5.83 6.12
CA THR A 291 -10.84 5.16 7.38
C THR A 291 -9.66 4.59 8.18
N ARG A 292 -8.43 4.63 7.68
CA ARG A 292 -7.24 4.11 8.41
C ARG A 292 -7.05 4.78 9.77
N ASN A 293 -7.30 6.09 9.84
CA ASN A 293 -7.22 6.87 11.07
C ASN A 293 -8.39 7.86 11.09
N THR A 294 -9.54 7.38 11.55
CA THR A 294 -10.78 8.19 11.60
C THR A 294 -10.64 9.44 12.46
N GLY A 295 -9.71 9.46 13.43
CA GLY A 295 -9.32 10.65 14.20
C GLY A 295 -8.96 11.85 13.32
N GLU A 296 -8.32 11.62 12.17
CA GLU A 296 -8.01 12.69 11.22
C GLU A 296 -9.27 13.26 10.57
N LEU A 297 -10.26 12.42 10.25
CA LEU A 297 -11.56 12.86 9.69
C LEU A 297 -12.37 13.69 10.69
N TYR A 298 -12.37 13.29 11.97
CA TYR A 298 -13.01 14.06 13.04
C TYR A 298 -12.35 15.41 13.28
N SER A 299 -11.06 15.56 12.94
CA SER A 299 -10.30 16.78 13.12
C SER A 299 -10.45 17.79 11.97
N LEU A 300 -11.20 17.44 10.92
CA LEU A 300 -11.40 18.31 9.76
C LEU A 300 -12.30 19.51 10.08
N PRO A 301 -12.12 20.64 9.36
CA PRO A 301 -12.97 21.82 9.55
C PRO A 301 -14.46 21.52 9.37
N GLU A 302 -15.31 22.14 10.20
CA GLU A 302 -16.77 21.96 10.18
C GLU A 302 -17.40 22.30 8.82
N SER A 303 -16.74 23.14 8.02
CA SER A 303 -17.18 23.49 6.66
C SER A 303 -17.36 22.27 5.75
N GLY A 304 -16.58 21.20 5.97
CA GLY A 304 -16.72 19.94 5.23
C GLY A 304 -17.88 19.06 5.70
N GLN A 305 -18.60 19.42 6.76
CA GLN A 305 -19.76 18.70 7.31
C GLN A 305 -19.51 17.20 7.55
N ILE A 306 -18.30 16.84 7.99
CA ILE A 306 -17.96 15.45 8.31
C ILE A 306 -18.47 15.13 9.72
N THR A 307 -19.61 14.44 9.79
CA THR A 307 -20.23 14.04 11.05
C THR A 307 -19.73 12.68 11.52
N SER A 308 -19.91 12.39 12.82
CA SER A 308 -19.55 11.07 13.36
C SER A 308 -20.33 9.91 12.74
N GLN A 309 -21.61 10.13 12.44
CA GLN A 309 -22.40 9.17 11.70
C GLN A 309 -21.82 8.90 10.31
N LEU A 310 -21.43 9.96 9.57
CA LEU A 310 -20.84 9.79 8.25
C LEU A 310 -19.55 8.97 8.30
N VAL A 311 -18.67 9.22 9.27
CA VAL A 311 -17.42 8.45 9.43
C VAL A 311 -17.72 6.97 9.68
N THR A 312 -18.64 6.66 10.59
CA THR A 312 -19.06 5.29 10.93
C THR A 312 -19.69 4.58 9.72
N ASP A 313 -20.49 5.31 8.94
CA ASP A 313 -21.13 4.77 7.75
C ASP A 313 -20.13 4.53 6.61
N LEU A 314 -19.08 5.36 6.48
CA LEU A 314 -17.98 5.13 5.54
C LEU A 314 -17.15 3.89 5.90
N GLU A 315 -16.96 3.61 7.19
CA GLU A 315 -16.35 2.35 7.65
C GLU A 315 -17.21 1.13 7.28
N SER A 316 -18.52 1.25 7.44
CA SER A 316 -19.48 0.21 7.05
C SER A 316 -19.47 -0.04 5.55
N GLU A 317 -19.47 1.03 4.74
CA GLU A 317 -19.36 0.95 3.29
C GLU A 317 -18.02 0.35 2.87
N TYR A 318 -16.91 0.66 3.54
CA TYR A 318 -15.61 0.05 3.26
C TYR A 318 -15.65 -1.48 3.40
N LEU A 319 -16.21 -1.99 4.52
CA LEU A 319 -16.35 -3.42 4.75
C LEU A 319 -17.27 -4.08 3.71
N GLU A 320 -18.32 -3.39 3.27
CA GLU A 320 -19.22 -3.89 2.24
C GLU A 320 -18.54 -3.96 0.87
N LYS A 321 -17.78 -2.93 0.47
CA LYS A 321 -17.02 -2.94 -0.79
C LYS A 321 -15.96 -4.06 -0.81
N ILE A 322 -15.33 -4.36 0.33
CA ILE A 322 -14.41 -5.50 0.48
C ILE A 322 -15.12 -6.82 0.15
N LYS A 323 -16.32 -7.05 0.70
CA LYS A 323 -17.12 -8.26 0.42
C LYS A 323 -17.53 -8.33 -1.05
N LEU A 324 -17.93 -7.21 -1.65
CA LEU A 324 -18.30 -7.15 -3.07
C LEU A 324 -17.12 -7.48 -3.99
N LEU A 325 -15.90 -7.14 -3.59
CA LEU A 325 -14.70 -7.39 -4.39
C LEU A 325 -14.18 -8.82 -4.26
N ARG A 326 -14.51 -9.53 -3.16
CA ARG A 326 -14.05 -10.90 -2.90
C ARG A 326 -14.24 -11.86 -4.11
N PRO A 327 -15.41 -11.99 -4.76
CA PRO A 327 -15.56 -12.91 -5.89
C PRO A 327 -14.58 -12.67 -7.04
N GLN A 328 -14.02 -11.45 -7.14
CA GLN A 328 -13.05 -11.07 -8.16
C GLN A 328 -11.59 -11.25 -7.72
N ALA A 329 -11.31 -11.61 -6.47
CA ALA A 329 -9.95 -11.61 -5.93
C ALA A 329 -8.99 -12.51 -6.73
N VAL A 330 -9.37 -13.76 -7.02
CA VAL A 330 -8.54 -14.70 -7.80
C VAL A 330 -8.37 -14.23 -9.25
N PRO A 331 -9.44 -13.90 -10.02
CA PRO A 331 -9.30 -13.33 -11.36
C PRO A 331 -8.42 -12.08 -11.42
N LEU A 332 -8.49 -11.22 -10.41
CA LEU A 332 -7.69 -9.99 -10.33
C LEU A 332 -6.20 -10.27 -10.11
N VAL A 333 -5.82 -11.28 -9.33
CA VAL A 333 -4.39 -11.62 -9.19
C VAL A 333 -3.87 -12.37 -10.40
N ASP A 334 -4.71 -13.15 -11.09
CA ASP A 334 -4.34 -13.80 -12.35
C ASP A 334 -4.13 -12.79 -13.47
N ALA A 335 -4.88 -11.70 -13.49
CA ALA A 335 -4.73 -10.60 -14.45
C ALA A 335 -3.39 -9.85 -14.36
N PHE A 336 -2.63 -10.01 -13.27
CA PHE A 336 -1.25 -9.51 -13.21
C PHE A 336 -0.31 -10.28 -14.15
N GLY A 337 -0.66 -11.51 -14.55
CA GLY A 337 0.14 -12.30 -15.48
C GLY A 337 1.51 -12.74 -14.93
N ILE A 338 1.64 -12.88 -13.62
CA ILE A 338 2.89 -13.31 -12.98
C ILE A 338 3.01 -14.84 -13.09
N SER A 339 4.09 -15.29 -13.72
CA SER A 339 4.40 -16.72 -13.91
C SER A 339 4.79 -17.41 -12.60
N ASP A 340 4.63 -18.74 -12.53
CA ASP A 340 5.02 -19.52 -11.35
C ASP A 340 6.55 -19.45 -11.10
N GLU A 341 7.35 -19.30 -12.15
CA GLU A 341 8.80 -19.10 -12.07
C GLU A 341 9.15 -17.77 -11.42
N GLN A 342 8.44 -16.69 -11.77
CA GLN A 342 8.62 -15.38 -11.14
C GLN A 342 8.10 -15.36 -9.71
N LEU A 343 6.96 -16.02 -9.43
CA LEU A 343 6.42 -16.11 -8.08
C LEU A 343 7.34 -16.91 -7.16
N ASN A 344 8.00 -17.94 -7.72
CA ASN A 344 8.83 -18.91 -7.03
C ASN A 344 8.19 -19.38 -5.70
N SER A 345 6.92 -19.78 -5.77
CA SER A 345 6.12 -20.03 -4.58
C SER A 345 5.25 -21.27 -4.74
N SER A 346 5.41 -22.24 -3.84
CA SER A 346 4.47 -23.37 -3.74
C SER A 346 3.06 -22.90 -3.38
N LEU A 347 2.96 -21.83 -2.59
CA LEU A 347 1.67 -21.31 -2.10
C LEU A 347 0.93 -20.51 -3.17
N GLY A 348 1.67 -19.90 -4.10
CA GLY A 348 1.16 -19.04 -5.15
C GLY A 348 0.96 -19.71 -6.51
N ARG A 349 1.09 -21.04 -6.61
CA ARG A 349 0.95 -21.77 -7.87
C ARG A 349 -0.36 -21.48 -8.58
N TYR A 350 -0.28 -21.26 -9.89
CA TYR A 350 -1.45 -21.00 -10.73
C TYR A 350 -2.47 -22.15 -10.70
N ASP A 351 -2.02 -23.40 -10.67
CA ASP A 351 -2.88 -24.60 -10.67
C ASP A 351 -3.47 -24.96 -9.30
N GLY A 352 -3.11 -24.23 -8.24
CA GLY A 352 -3.57 -24.48 -6.88
C GLY A 352 -3.03 -25.77 -6.23
N LYS A 353 -2.08 -26.49 -6.85
CA LYS A 353 -1.46 -27.71 -6.30
C LYS A 353 -0.40 -27.40 -5.25
N VAL A 354 -0.84 -26.72 -4.21
CA VAL A 354 0.03 -26.15 -3.17
C VAL A 354 0.78 -27.24 -2.42
N TYR A 355 0.08 -28.26 -1.93
CA TYR A 355 0.65 -29.23 -1.00
C TYR A 355 1.59 -30.21 -1.71
N GLU A 356 1.29 -30.55 -2.96
CA GLU A 356 2.10 -31.42 -3.81
C GLU A 356 3.45 -30.77 -4.11
N ASP A 357 3.45 -29.53 -4.60
CA ASP A 357 4.68 -28.80 -4.88
C ASP A 357 5.47 -28.51 -3.59
N TYR A 358 4.79 -28.11 -2.52
CA TYR A 358 5.44 -27.86 -1.23
C TYR A 358 6.15 -29.11 -0.69
N MET A 359 5.49 -30.27 -0.75
CA MET A 359 6.09 -31.55 -0.34
C MET A 359 7.25 -31.92 -1.25
N GLN A 360 7.09 -31.76 -2.57
CA GLN A 360 8.16 -32.05 -3.53
C GLN A 360 9.40 -31.19 -3.27
N ARG A 361 9.24 -29.89 -3.00
CA ARG A 361 10.36 -29.01 -2.62
C ARG A 361 11.01 -29.46 -1.32
N ALA A 362 10.22 -29.79 -0.30
CA ALA A 362 10.73 -30.26 0.98
C ALA A 362 11.54 -31.55 0.85
N LEU A 363 11.09 -32.52 0.05
CA LEU A 363 11.81 -33.77 -0.20
C LEU A 363 13.10 -33.57 -0.99
N ASN A 364 13.14 -32.55 -1.86
CA ASN A 364 14.32 -32.23 -2.67
C ASN A 364 15.36 -31.37 -1.96
N GLU A 365 15.09 -30.88 -0.75
CA GLU A 365 16.07 -30.16 0.06
C GLU A 365 17.32 -31.02 0.31
N PRO A 366 18.53 -30.45 0.30
CA PRO A 366 19.78 -31.21 0.46
C PRO A 366 19.83 -32.10 1.71
N LEU A 367 19.16 -31.68 2.80
CA LEU A 367 19.07 -32.43 4.05
C LEU A 367 18.15 -33.65 3.97
N ASN A 368 17.16 -33.63 3.07
CA ASN A 368 16.13 -34.66 2.94
C ASN A 368 16.38 -35.61 1.77
N ARG A 369 16.90 -35.08 0.65
CA ARG A 369 17.12 -35.82 -0.60
C ARG A 369 18.04 -37.03 -0.41
N ASP A 370 17.69 -38.13 -1.07
CA ASP A 370 18.48 -39.36 -1.07
C ASP A 370 19.94 -39.12 -1.50
N GLY A 371 20.86 -39.87 -0.87
CA GLY A 371 22.29 -39.70 -1.06
C GLY A 371 22.83 -38.55 -0.21
N THR A 372 22.65 -37.30 -0.65
CA THR A 372 23.23 -36.15 0.07
C THR A 372 22.67 -35.99 1.49
N GLY A 373 21.36 -36.22 1.66
CA GLY A 373 20.69 -36.13 2.95
C GLY A 373 21.15 -37.23 3.91
N ASP A 374 21.35 -38.45 3.43
CA ASP A 374 21.84 -39.57 4.23
C ASP A 374 23.25 -39.31 4.76
N GLU A 375 24.16 -38.85 3.90
CA GLU A 375 25.52 -38.48 4.28
C GLU A 375 25.54 -37.35 5.31
N ILE A 376 24.73 -36.29 5.07
CA ILE A 376 24.62 -35.15 5.97
C ILE A 376 24.10 -35.59 7.34
N ARG A 377 22.95 -36.28 7.39
CA ARG A 377 22.32 -36.73 8.65
C ARG A 377 23.24 -37.67 9.43
N LYS A 378 23.87 -38.64 8.75
CA LYS A 378 24.84 -39.56 9.36
C LYS A 378 26.00 -38.79 9.99
N ARG A 379 26.64 -37.89 9.23
CA ARG A 379 27.76 -37.07 9.71
C ARG A 379 27.39 -36.22 10.93
N PHE A 380 26.24 -35.54 10.90
CA PHE A 380 25.79 -34.72 12.03
C PHE A 380 25.46 -35.57 13.26
N PHE A 381 24.84 -36.74 13.05
CA PHE A 381 24.53 -37.65 14.15
C PHE A 381 25.81 -38.19 14.79
N GLU A 382 26.73 -38.77 14.02
CA GLU A 382 27.97 -39.37 14.54
C GLU A 382 28.85 -38.35 15.26
N LYS A 383 28.93 -37.12 14.75
CA LYS A 383 29.84 -36.10 15.28
C LYS A 383 29.28 -35.34 16.49
N TYR A 384 27.97 -35.09 16.52
CA TYR A 384 27.39 -34.15 17.49
C TYR A 384 26.26 -34.76 18.32
N ILE A 385 25.31 -35.48 17.72
CA ILE A 385 24.10 -35.93 18.43
C ILE A 385 24.36 -37.23 19.20
N GLY A 386 24.91 -38.25 18.53
CA GLY A 386 25.22 -39.56 19.11
C GLY A 386 26.11 -39.47 20.34
N PRO A 387 27.24 -38.73 20.31
CA PRO A 387 28.08 -38.52 21.49
C PRO A 387 27.35 -37.83 22.64
N THR A 388 26.44 -36.88 22.39
CA THR A 388 25.64 -36.26 23.46
C THR A 388 24.62 -37.23 24.05
N LEU A 389 23.93 -38.00 23.21
CA LEU A 389 22.92 -38.96 23.66
C LEU A 389 23.53 -40.17 24.39
N HIS A 390 24.76 -40.57 24.03
CA HIS A 390 25.38 -41.80 24.52
C HIS A 390 26.62 -41.58 25.40
N GLY A 391 27.23 -40.39 25.37
CA GLY A 391 28.42 -40.02 26.13
C GLY A 391 28.22 -39.88 27.64
N GLY A 392 26.96 -39.93 28.13
CA GLY A 392 26.64 -40.02 29.55
C GLY A 392 26.82 -41.41 30.17
N LYS A 393 27.23 -42.43 29.40
CA LYS A 393 27.43 -43.81 29.92
C LYS A 393 28.86 -44.31 29.95
N GLY A 394 29.87 -43.45 29.80
CA GLY A 394 31.26 -43.89 29.93
C GLY A 394 32.23 -42.74 30.18
N GLY A 395 32.55 -42.47 31.44
CA GLY A 395 33.70 -41.64 31.79
C GLY A 395 33.48 -40.71 32.97
N ALA A 396 33.32 -41.29 34.16
CA ALA A 396 33.88 -40.65 35.35
C ALA A 396 35.40 -40.57 35.14
N GLY A 397 35.86 -39.44 34.62
CA GLY A 397 37.24 -39.16 34.29
C GLY A 397 37.48 -37.66 34.38
N VAL A 398 37.26 -37.12 35.57
CA VAL A 398 37.70 -35.77 35.94
C VAL A 398 39.20 -35.68 35.68
N SER A 399 39.60 -34.97 34.64
CA SER A 399 40.94 -34.41 34.52
C SER A 399 40.80 -32.90 34.64
N LYS A 400 41.01 -32.40 35.86
CA LYS A 400 41.33 -31.00 36.11
C LYS A 400 42.56 -30.61 35.28
N LEU A 401 42.49 -29.49 34.57
CA LEU A 401 43.55 -28.49 34.52
C LEU A 401 42.89 -27.11 34.48
#